data_AF-A0A376KHQ3-F1
#
_entry.id   AF-A0A376KHQ3-F1
#
_cell.length_a   1.000
_cell.length_b   1.000
_cell.length_c   1.000
_cell.angle_alpha   90.00
_cell.angle_beta   90.00
_cell.angle_gamma   90.00
#
_symmetry.space_group_name_H-M   'P 1'
#
loop_
_entity.id
_entity.type
_entity.pdbx_description
1 polymer ?
#
loop_
_entity_poly.entity_id
_entity_poly.type
_entity_poly.pdbx_seq_one_letter_code
_entity_poly.pdbx_strand_id
1 'polypeptide(L)'
;MMMKKHITRTLVASAVLFSFNSAAATSYSEARNDAMGGTGVASSHYGVAPLANPALLTKAGPDDDFSLLLPSVGAQLSDPDNITDNADRISDDWKAFDRAIDSNHGVPEAAARLKERLRDFRHTHAAAQLGVSAVAALPGDRLSAALMVKSHGTVSVDGKVSDADLTYLEEVANSTGQEVDKSRLTSQAFARAALITDVGIALATELETAGQKWSLGFTPKFQRVDLFNYNVAGQKL
;
A
#
# COMPACT_ATOMS: atom_id res chain seq x y z
N MET A 1 -45.30 -9.77 20.89
CA MET A 1 -44.80 -9.32 19.56
C MET A 1 -44.00 -8.01 19.61
N MET A 2 -44.20 -7.14 20.60
CA MET A 2 -43.53 -5.84 20.73
C MET A 2 -42.03 -5.92 21.14
N MET A 3 -41.66 -6.79 22.09
CA MET A 3 -40.27 -6.91 22.58
C MET A 3 -39.26 -7.37 21.51
N LYS A 4 -39.65 -8.27 20.58
CA LYS A 4 -38.76 -8.71 19.48
C LYS A 4 -38.35 -7.55 18.57
N LYS A 5 -39.24 -6.59 18.29
CA LYS A 5 -38.93 -5.42 17.44
C LYS A 5 -37.96 -4.45 18.10
N HIS A 6 -37.99 -4.31 19.43
CA HIS A 6 -37.04 -3.45 20.14
C HIS A 6 -35.65 -4.07 20.17
N ILE A 7 -35.53 -5.38 20.41
CA ILE A 7 -34.25 -6.10 20.38
C ILE A 7 -33.58 -6.01 19.01
N THR A 8 -34.33 -6.24 17.92
CA THR A 8 -33.79 -6.10 16.55
C THR A 8 -33.32 -4.67 16.25
N ARG A 9 -34.08 -3.65 16.68
CA ARG A 9 -33.71 -2.24 16.49
C ARG A 9 -32.46 -1.85 17.27
N THR A 10 -32.32 -2.33 18.51
CA THR A 10 -31.13 -2.07 19.33
C THR A 10 -29.90 -2.77 18.76
N LEU A 11 -30.02 -4.03 18.31
CA LEU A 11 -28.91 -4.77 17.67
C LEU A 11 -28.40 -4.09 16.38
N VAL A 12 -29.31 -3.64 15.52
CA VAL A 12 -28.94 -2.91 14.29
C VAL A 12 -28.27 -1.57 14.62
N ALA A 13 -28.81 -0.82 15.59
CA ALA A 13 -28.21 0.45 16.01
C ALA A 13 -26.81 0.26 16.62
N SER A 14 -26.61 -0.79 17.42
CA SER A 14 -25.30 -1.12 17.97
C SER A 14 -24.30 -1.59 16.90
N ALA A 15 -24.74 -2.36 15.90
CA ALA A 15 -23.88 -2.80 14.80
C ALA A 15 -23.34 -1.63 13.96
N VAL A 16 -24.16 -0.59 13.73
CA VAL A 16 -23.73 0.64 13.04
C VAL A 16 -22.68 1.40 13.85
N LEU A 17 -22.80 1.43 15.18
CA LEU A 17 -21.84 2.09 16.08
C LEU A 17 -20.50 1.34 16.20
N PHE A 18 -20.48 0.03 15.91
CA PHE A 18 -19.26 -0.80 15.83
C PHE A 18 -18.66 -0.90 14.42
N SER A 19 -18.98 0.05 13.52
CA SER A 19 -18.32 0.16 12.22
C SER A 19 -16.86 0.58 12.42
N PHE A 20 -16.00 -0.37 12.78
CA PHE A 20 -14.56 -0.17 12.80
C PHE A 20 -14.13 0.24 11.39
N ASN A 21 -13.33 1.30 11.28
CA ASN A 21 -12.66 1.69 10.05
C ASN A 21 -11.79 0.51 9.60
N SER A 22 -12.32 -0.36 8.72
CA SER A 22 -11.53 -1.39 8.09
C SER A 22 -10.74 -0.71 6.97
N ALA A 23 -9.56 -0.21 7.31
CA ALA A 23 -8.54 0.12 6.33
C ALA A 23 -8.00 -1.22 5.77
N ALA A 24 -8.82 -1.90 4.97
CA ALA A 24 -8.34 -2.98 4.14
C ALA A 24 -7.58 -2.32 2.99
N ALA A 25 -6.26 -2.18 3.14
CA ALA A 25 -5.41 -2.01 1.99
C ALA A 25 -5.77 -3.13 1.00
N THR A 26 -6.05 -2.75 -0.26
CA THR A 26 -6.32 -3.67 -1.36
C THR A 26 -5.09 -4.54 -1.58
N SER A 27 -5.00 -5.60 -0.79
CA SER A 27 -3.93 -6.62 -0.78
C SER A 27 -4.27 -7.77 -1.73
N TYR A 28 -5.05 -7.46 -2.75
CA TYR A 28 -5.45 -8.34 -3.82
C TYR A 28 -5.69 -7.46 -5.05
N SER A 29 -5.54 -8.04 -6.23
CA SER A 29 -5.98 -7.40 -7.47
C SER A 29 -6.94 -8.33 -8.18
N GLU A 30 -8.07 -7.75 -8.56
CA GLU A 30 -9.11 -8.38 -9.34
C GLU A 30 -9.85 -7.28 -10.12
N ALA A 31 -9.90 -7.40 -11.44
CA ALA A 31 -10.33 -6.34 -12.34
C ALA A 31 -11.70 -5.73 -12.00
N ARG A 32 -12.69 -6.55 -11.60
CA ARG A 32 -14.03 -6.05 -11.29
C ARG A 32 -14.06 -5.27 -9.98
N ASN A 33 -13.50 -5.81 -8.90
CA ASN A 33 -13.41 -5.13 -7.61
C ASN A 33 -12.58 -3.84 -7.72
N ASP A 34 -11.48 -3.87 -8.49
CA ASP A 34 -10.61 -2.72 -8.73
C ASP A 34 -11.33 -1.62 -9.55
N ALA A 35 -12.05 -2.00 -10.62
CA ALA A 35 -12.87 -1.08 -11.41
C ALA A 35 -14.05 -0.46 -10.61
N MET A 36 -14.52 -1.15 -9.57
CA MET A 36 -15.55 -0.66 -8.65
C MET A 36 -14.98 0.18 -7.50
N GLY A 37 -13.74 0.67 -7.63
CA GLY A 37 -13.09 1.52 -6.64
C GLY A 37 -12.68 0.78 -5.36
N GLY A 38 -12.42 -0.53 -5.44
CA GLY A 38 -11.97 -1.33 -4.30
C GLY A 38 -13.07 -1.75 -3.32
N THR A 39 -14.35 -1.69 -3.72
CA THR A 39 -15.51 -1.94 -2.84
C THR A 39 -15.84 -3.43 -2.60
N GLY A 40 -14.90 -4.33 -2.87
CA GLY A 40 -15.11 -5.78 -2.85
C GLY A 40 -15.55 -6.37 -1.50
N VAL A 41 -15.32 -5.68 -0.37
CA VAL A 41 -15.79 -6.15 0.95
C VAL A 41 -17.32 -6.26 1.00
N ALA A 42 -18.03 -5.42 0.26
CA ALA A 42 -19.50 -5.37 0.23
C ALA A 42 -20.11 -5.85 -1.09
N SER A 43 -19.42 -5.67 -2.21
CA SER A 43 -19.99 -5.86 -3.56
C SER A 43 -19.36 -7.00 -4.35
N SER A 44 -18.37 -7.71 -3.80
CA SER A 44 -17.67 -8.71 -4.58
C SER A 44 -18.57 -9.89 -4.96
N HIS A 45 -18.36 -10.39 -6.17
CA HIS A 45 -19.03 -11.60 -6.64
C HIS A 45 -18.62 -12.81 -5.80
N TYR A 46 -19.52 -13.78 -5.59
CA TYR A 46 -19.24 -14.94 -4.75
C TYR A 46 -17.95 -15.68 -5.18
N GLY A 47 -17.71 -15.79 -6.50
CA GLY A 47 -16.53 -16.45 -7.06
C GLY A 47 -15.19 -15.82 -6.71
N VAL A 48 -15.16 -14.56 -6.27
CA VAL A 48 -13.94 -13.83 -5.87
C VAL A 48 -14.01 -13.26 -4.45
N ALA A 49 -15.13 -13.52 -3.76
CA ALA A 49 -15.36 -13.19 -2.37
C ALA A 49 -14.20 -13.56 -1.41
N PRO A 50 -13.51 -14.71 -1.55
CA PRO A 50 -12.39 -15.05 -0.67
C PRO A 50 -11.27 -14.01 -0.61
N LEU A 51 -11.08 -13.24 -1.69
CA LEU A 51 -10.02 -12.22 -1.77
C LEU A 51 -10.32 -10.99 -0.89
N ALA A 52 -11.60 -10.69 -0.65
CA ALA A 52 -12.05 -9.47 0.02
C ALA A 52 -12.90 -9.77 1.28
N ASN A 53 -13.99 -10.53 1.13
CA ASN A 53 -14.90 -10.90 2.22
C ASN A 53 -15.48 -12.30 1.99
N PRO A 54 -14.99 -13.34 2.71
CA PRO A 54 -15.47 -14.71 2.52
C PRO A 54 -16.96 -14.88 2.84
N ALA A 55 -17.58 -14.00 3.63
CA ALA A 55 -19.01 -14.09 3.92
C ALA A 55 -19.87 -13.93 2.65
N LEU A 56 -19.37 -13.26 1.61
CA LEU A 56 -20.07 -13.11 0.33
C LEU A 56 -20.13 -14.40 -0.49
N LEU A 57 -19.43 -15.46 -0.09
CA LEU A 57 -19.59 -16.80 -0.69
C LEU A 57 -21.03 -17.32 -0.58
N THR A 58 -21.78 -16.89 0.44
CA THR A 58 -23.21 -17.27 0.63
C THR A 58 -24.16 -16.57 -0.35
N LYS A 59 -23.66 -15.63 -1.17
CA LYS A 59 -24.45 -14.83 -2.12
C LYS A 59 -24.46 -15.41 -3.54
N ALA A 60 -24.00 -16.65 -3.71
CA ALA A 60 -24.21 -17.41 -4.93
C ALA A 60 -25.72 -17.55 -5.23
N GLY A 61 -26.08 -17.50 -6.51
CA GLY A 61 -27.44 -17.71 -6.96
C GLY A 61 -27.89 -19.18 -6.88
N PRO A 62 -29.18 -19.47 -7.09
CA PRO A 62 -29.69 -20.84 -7.04
C PRO A 62 -29.12 -21.78 -8.11
N ASP A 63 -28.66 -21.21 -9.23
CA ASP A 63 -28.10 -21.96 -10.38
C ASP A 63 -26.56 -21.93 -10.41
N ASP A 64 -25.92 -21.40 -9.37
CA ASP A 64 -24.46 -21.29 -9.26
C ASP A 64 -23.85 -22.53 -8.58
N ASP A 65 -23.29 -23.44 -9.38
CA ASP A 65 -22.68 -24.67 -8.85
C ASP A 65 -21.15 -24.56 -8.64
N PHE A 66 -20.49 -23.68 -9.41
CA PHE A 66 -19.03 -23.54 -9.41
C PHE A 66 -18.58 -22.22 -10.04
N SER A 67 -17.52 -21.62 -9.50
CA SER A 67 -16.86 -20.47 -10.10
C SER A 67 -15.35 -20.62 -10.10
N LEU A 68 -14.70 -20.20 -11.19
CA LEU A 68 -13.25 -20.22 -11.34
C LEU A 68 -12.76 -18.86 -11.83
N LEU A 69 -11.99 -18.19 -11.00
CA LEU A 69 -11.13 -17.07 -11.40
C LEU A 69 -9.77 -17.65 -11.77
N LEU A 70 -9.48 -17.71 -13.07
CA LEU A 70 -8.14 -17.96 -13.59
C LEU A 70 -7.24 -16.74 -13.32
N PRO A 71 -5.90 -16.90 -13.32
CA PRO A 71 -4.99 -15.89 -12.80
C PRO A 71 -5.33 -14.47 -13.29
N SER A 72 -5.82 -13.66 -12.36
CA SER A 72 -6.08 -12.24 -12.55
C SER A 72 -4.82 -11.49 -12.17
N VAL A 73 -4.39 -10.54 -12.99
CA VAL A 73 -3.17 -9.76 -12.80
C VAL A 73 -3.53 -8.29 -12.82
N GLY A 74 -3.00 -7.52 -11.88
CA GLY A 74 -3.09 -6.07 -11.90
C GLY A 74 -1.82 -5.41 -11.39
N ALA A 75 -1.64 -4.17 -11.81
CA ALA A 75 -0.53 -3.32 -11.41
C ALA A 75 -1.01 -1.88 -11.26
N GLN A 76 -0.44 -1.17 -10.30
CA GLN A 76 -0.72 0.23 -10.04
C GLN A 76 0.60 0.97 -9.78
N LEU A 77 0.77 2.13 -10.39
CA LEU A 77 1.91 3.01 -10.16
C LEU A 77 1.40 4.35 -9.63
N SER A 78 2.04 4.85 -8.59
CA SER A 78 1.75 6.13 -7.97
C SER A 78 3.07 6.88 -7.80
N ASP A 79 3.25 7.94 -8.58
CA ASP A 79 4.38 8.86 -8.48
C ASP A 79 3.88 10.31 -8.54
N PRO A 80 3.20 10.80 -7.48
CA PRO A 80 2.67 12.16 -7.44
C PRO A 80 3.77 13.23 -7.48
N ASP A 81 4.97 12.90 -7.00
CA ASP A 81 6.07 13.84 -6.82
C ASP A 81 7.12 13.77 -7.94
N ASN A 82 6.95 12.89 -8.93
CA ASN A 82 7.86 12.67 -10.06
C ASN A 82 9.29 12.39 -9.59
N ILE A 83 9.45 11.28 -8.86
CA ILE A 83 10.70 10.93 -8.16
C ILE A 83 11.91 10.82 -9.09
N THR A 84 11.70 10.41 -10.35
CA THR A 84 12.77 10.26 -11.34
C THR A 84 13.40 11.63 -11.64
N ASP A 85 12.55 12.63 -11.94
CA ASP A 85 13.02 13.99 -12.21
C ASP A 85 13.66 14.63 -10.98
N ASN A 86 13.14 14.36 -9.78
CA ASN A 86 13.73 14.89 -8.54
C ASN A 86 15.09 14.26 -8.22
N ALA A 87 15.25 12.94 -8.43
CA ALA A 87 16.52 12.26 -8.25
C ALA A 87 17.60 12.80 -9.20
N ASP A 88 17.27 12.98 -10.48
CA ASP A 88 18.20 13.54 -11.46
C ASP A 88 18.64 14.96 -11.07
N ARG A 89 17.69 15.81 -10.64
CA ARG A 89 17.99 17.17 -10.18
C ARG A 89 18.85 17.19 -8.92
N ILE A 90 18.64 16.28 -7.96
CA ILE A 90 19.51 16.15 -6.77
C ILE A 90 20.94 15.81 -7.18
N SER A 91 21.11 14.82 -8.06
CA SER A 91 22.44 14.42 -8.54
C SER A 91 23.14 15.58 -9.25
N ASP A 92 22.40 16.37 -10.04
CA ASP A 92 22.97 17.52 -10.75
C ASP A 92 23.32 18.69 -9.82
N ASP A 93 22.45 19.00 -8.84
CA ASP A 93 22.71 20.01 -7.81
C ASP A 93 23.88 19.58 -6.91
N TRP A 94 24.03 18.29 -6.60
CA TRP A 94 25.18 17.73 -5.90
C TRP A 94 26.47 17.89 -6.69
N LYS A 95 26.49 17.50 -7.98
CA LYS A 95 27.66 17.68 -8.87
C LYS A 95 28.02 19.14 -9.06
N ALA A 96 27.04 20.05 -9.04
CA ALA A 96 27.28 21.48 -9.08
C ALA A 96 27.92 21.97 -7.78
N PHE A 97 27.43 21.52 -6.63
CA PHE A 97 28.02 21.81 -5.32
C PHE A 97 29.45 21.27 -5.18
N ASP A 98 29.69 20.02 -5.61
CA ASP A 98 31.02 19.40 -5.59
C ASP A 98 32.03 20.18 -6.44
N ARG A 99 31.65 20.57 -7.66
CA ARG A 99 32.48 21.41 -8.53
C ARG A 99 32.71 22.82 -7.96
N ALA A 100 31.73 23.39 -7.27
CA ALA A 100 31.87 24.70 -6.64
C ALA A 100 32.91 24.67 -5.51
N ILE A 101 32.93 23.59 -4.72
CA ILE A 101 33.93 23.36 -3.67
C ILE A 101 35.32 23.19 -4.31
N ASP A 102 35.46 22.33 -5.31
CA ASP A 102 36.73 22.06 -5.97
C ASP A 102 37.33 23.30 -6.66
N SER A 103 36.47 24.17 -7.21
CA SER A 103 36.90 25.42 -7.85
C SER A 103 36.96 26.63 -6.90
N ASN A 104 36.55 26.46 -5.65
CA ASN A 104 36.40 27.52 -4.64
C ASN A 104 35.64 28.75 -5.16
N HIS A 105 34.60 28.52 -5.98
CA HIS A 105 33.82 29.57 -6.63
C HIS A 105 32.33 29.20 -6.64
N GLY A 106 31.47 30.13 -6.21
CA GLY A 106 30.02 29.93 -6.22
C GLY A 106 29.50 28.89 -5.23
N VAL A 107 30.28 28.55 -4.19
CA VAL A 107 29.91 27.58 -3.14
C VAL A 107 28.61 27.97 -2.43
N PRO A 108 28.39 29.25 -2.01
CA PRO A 108 27.18 29.61 -1.31
C PRO A 108 25.90 29.39 -2.13
N GLU A 109 25.93 29.75 -3.43
CA GLU A 109 24.80 29.60 -4.33
C GLU A 109 24.50 28.13 -4.65
N ALA A 110 25.53 27.29 -4.74
CA ALA A 110 25.37 25.86 -4.96
C ALA A 110 24.83 25.15 -3.70
N ALA A 111 25.28 25.54 -2.51
CA ALA A 111 24.79 25.03 -1.24
C ALA A 111 23.31 25.38 -1.02
N ALA A 112 22.89 26.61 -1.32
CA ALA A 112 21.51 27.05 -1.20
C ALA A 112 20.57 26.24 -2.13
N ARG A 113 21.00 25.97 -3.37
CA ARG A 113 20.24 25.13 -4.32
C ARG A 113 20.10 23.69 -3.83
N LEU A 114 21.21 23.08 -3.41
CA LEU A 114 21.20 21.72 -2.88
C LEU A 114 20.32 21.61 -1.63
N LYS A 115 20.32 22.63 -0.75
CA LYS A 115 19.43 22.68 0.44
C LYS A 115 17.97 22.63 0.04
N GLU A 116 17.53 23.51 -0.86
CA GLU A 116 16.12 23.54 -1.29
C GLU A 116 15.72 22.24 -1.98
N ARG A 117 16.63 21.69 -2.80
CA ARG A 117 16.40 20.42 -3.48
C ARG A 117 16.26 19.24 -2.51
N LEU A 118 17.10 19.16 -1.49
CA LEU A 118 17.00 18.14 -0.43
C LEU A 118 15.73 18.33 0.41
N ARG A 119 15.30 19.57 0.65
CA ARG A 119 14.04 19.85 1.33
C ARG A 119 12.84 19.31 0.54
N ASP A 120 12.81 19.52 -0.78
CA ASP A 120 11.76 18.97 -1.65
C ASP A 120 11.79 17.43 -1.65
N PHE A 121 13.00 16.85 -1.70
CA PHE A 121 13.19 15.39 -1.71
C PHE A 121 12.67 14.70 -0.45
N ARG A 122 12.74 15.37 0.71
CA ARG A 122 12.21 14.86 1.98
C ARG A 122 10.73 14.46 1.90
N HIS A 123 9.98 15.11 1.03
CA HIS A 123 8.54 14.90 0.87
C HIS A 123 8.19 14.01 -0.31
N THR A 124 9.19 13.52 -1.05
CA THR A 124 8.98 12.68 -2.23
C THR A 124 8.59 11.25 -1.83
N HIS A 125 7.47 10.77 -2.35
CA HIS A 125 7.01 9.41 -2.21
C HIS A 125 6.58 8.82 -3.56
N ALA A 126 7.15 7.68 -3.92
CA ALA A 126 6.70 6.90 -5.07
C ALA A 126 6.42 5.46 -4.64
N ALA A 127 5.35 4.87 -5.16
CA ALA A 127 4.97 3.50 -4.88
C ALA A 127 4.46 2.79 -6.12
N ALA A 128 4.85 1.53 -6.26
CA ALA A 128 4.33 0.61 -7.26
C ALA A 128 3.74 -0.61 -6.55
N GLN A 129 2.62 -1.10 -7.07
CA GLN A 129 1.94 -2.29 -6.58
C GLN A 129 1.67 -3.23 -7.73
N LEU A 130 1.74 -4.52 -7.46
CA LEU A 130 1.40 -5.59 -8.39
C LEU A 130 0.67 -6.69 -7.65
N GLY A 131 -0.29 -7.33 -8.30
CA GLY A 131 -1.11 -8.37 -7.69
C GLY A 131 -1.44 -9.46 -8.70
N VAL A 132 -1.41 -10.70 -8.24
CA VAL A 132 -1.90 -11.87 -8.98
C VAL A 132 -2.82 -12.66 -8.07
N SER A 133 -3.96 -13.12 -8.57
CA SER A 133 -4.88 -13.95 -7.79
C SER A 133 -5.58 -15.02 -8.63
N ALA A 134 -5.87 -16.17 -8.02
CA ALA A 134 -6.68 -17.23 -8.59
C ALA A 134 -7.59 -17.80 -7.50
N VAL A 135 -8.83 -18.12 -7.87
CA VAL A 135 -9.86 -18.58 -6.93
C VAL A 135 -10.69 -19.67 -7.58
N ALA A 136 -10.96 -20.75 -6.85
CA ALA A 136 -11.97 -21.74 -7.21
C ALA A 136 -13.00 -21.79 -6.08
N ALA A 137 -14.25 -21.45 -6.37
CA ALA A 137 -15.34 -21.39 -5.40
C ALA A 137 -16.42 -22.44 -5.72
N LEU A 138 -16.89 -23.09 -4.65
CA LEU A 138 -17.93 -24.10 -4.64
C LEU A 138 -19.02 -23.64 -3.67
N PRO A 139 -20.10 -23.03 -4.20
CA PRO A 139 -21.29 -22.76 -3.43
C PRO A 139 -21.93 -24.04 -2.89
N GLY A 140 -22.66 -23.93 -1.79
CA GLY A 140 -23.41 -25.04 -1.24
C GLY A 140 -24.53 -24.56 -0.33
N ASP A 141 -25.60 -25.35 -0.21
CA ASP A 141 -26.85 -24.96 0.47
C ASP A 141 -26.68 -24.55 1.93
N ARG A 142 -25.70 -25.14 2.62
CA ARG A 142 -25.41 -24.86 4.04
C ARG A 142 -24.02 -24.30 4.26
N LEU A 143 -23.04 -24.78 3.48
CA LEU A 143 -21.65 -24.38 3.60
C LEU A 143 -21.10 -24.18 2.20
N SER A 144 -20.71 -22.95 1.90
CA SER A 144 -19.95 -22.61 0.71
C SER A 144 -18.46 -22.64 1.02
N ALA A 145 -17.65 -23.08 0.07
CA ALA A 145 -16.21 -23.21 0.23
C ALA A 145 -15.48 -22.62 -0.98
N ALA A 146 -14.25 -22.16 -0.79
CA ALA A 146 -13.40 -21.76 -1.90
C ALA A 146 -11.93 -21.95 -1.57
N LEU A 147 -11.14 -22.31 -2.58
CA LEU A 147 -9.69 -22.27 -2.54
C LEU A 147 -9.23 -20.95 -3.17
N MET A 148 -8.35 -20.22 -2.49
CA MET A 148 -7.73 -19.01 -3.02
C MET A 148 -6.20 -19.10 -2.97
N VAL A 149 -5.58 -18.55 -4.01
CA VAL A 149 -4.16 -18.23 -4.04
C VAL A 149 -4.05 -16.78 -4.47
N LYS A 150 -3.31 -15.97 -3.71
CA LYS A 150 -3.00 -14.61 -4.11
C LYS A 150 -1.56 -14.26 -3.77
N SER A 151 -0.96 -13.43 -4.60
CA SER A 151 0.35 -12.83 -4.36
C SER A 151 0.27 -11.36 -4.69
N HIS A 152 0.68 -10.49 -3.77
CA HIS A 152 0.77 -9.06 -4.05
C HIS A 152 2.10 -8.50 -3.58
N GLY A 153 2.68 -7.62 -4.38
CA GLY A 153 3.94 -6.95 -4.14
C GLY A 153 3.73 -5.44 -4.07
N THR A 154 4.40 -4.80 -3.12
CA THR A 154 4.50 -3.35 -3.03
C THR A 154 5.97 -2.97 -3.06
N VAL A 155 6.30 -1.94 -3.82
CA VAL A 155 7.60 -1.27 -3.81
C VAL A 155 7.34 0.19 -3.44
N SER A 156 8.06 0.73 -2.47
CA SER A 156 8.04 2.16 -2.14
C SER A 156 9.45 2.74 -2.15
N VAL A 157 9.54 3.98 -2.59
CA VAL A 157 10.75 4.78 -2.49
C VAL A 157 10.43 6.03 -1.71
N ASP A 158 11.20 6.26 -0.64
CA ASP A 158 11.02 7.36 0.30
C ASP A 158 12.34 8.13 0.43
N GLY A 159 12.29 9.45 0.19
CA GLY A 159 13.41 10.35 0.45
C GLY A 159 13.51 10.69 1.94
N LYS A 160 14.68 10.48 2.56
CA LYS A 160 14.93 10.89 3.95
C LYS A 160 16.11 11.83 4.04
N VAL A 161 15.80 13.10 4.27
CA VAL A 161 16.80 14.15 4.42
C VAL A 161 16.99 14.47 5.89
N SER A 162 18.26 14.51 6.31
CA SER A 162 18.65 14.85 7.68
C SER A 162 18.47 16.35 7.94
N ASP A 163 17.90 16.73 9.08
CA ASP A 163 17.83 18.15 9.48
C ASP A 163 19.23 18.75 9.64
N ALA A 164 20.20 17.95 10.11
CA ALA A 164 21.59 18.39 10.25
C ALA A 164 22.23 18.76 8.90
N ASP A 165 21.87 18.05 7.82
CA ASP A 165 22.36 18.36 6.47
C ASP A 165 21.79 19.68 5.97
N LEU A 166 20.50 19.94 6.21
CA LEU A 166 19.86 21.20 5.82
C LEU A 166 20.46 22.40 6.57
N THR A 167 20.68 22.26 7.88
CA THR A 167 21.35 23.28 8.69
C THR A 167 22.79 23.49 8.23
N TYR A 168 23.52 22.43 7.93
CA TYR A 168 24.90 22.54 7.46
C TYR A 168 25.00 23.24 6.10
N LEU A 169 24.13 22.90 5.14
CA LEU A 169 24.08 23.57 3.84
C LEU A 169 23.65 25.05 3.96
N GLU A 170 22.84 25.39 4.96
CA GLU A 170 22.48 26.77 5.26
C GLU A 170 23.66 27.57 5.83
N GLU A 171 24.49 26.96 6.69
CA GLU A 171 25.73 27.57 7.17
C GLU A 171 26.72 27.82 6.02
N VAL A 172 26.87 26.85 5.11
CA VAL A 172 27.73 26.99 3.92
C VAL A 172 27.17 28.07 2.98
N ALA A 173 25.85 28.16 2.82
CA ALA A 173 25.20 29.17 1.98
C ALA A 173 25.34 30.61 2.51
N ASN A 174 25.56 30.78 3.80
CA ASN A 174 25.67 32.09 4.44
C ASN A 174 27.12 32.50 4.79
N SER A 175 28.10 31.62 4.55
CA SER A 175 29.51 31.87 4.84
C SER A 175 30.30 32.19 3.56
N THR A 176 31.35 33.01 3.71
CA THR A 176 32.34 33.25 2.64
C THR A 176 33.67 32.67 3.08
N GLY A 177 34.12 31.61 2.40
CA GLY A 177 35.44 31.00 2.62
C GLY A 177 35.55 29.94 3.72
N GLN A 178 34.44 29.31 4.14
CA GLN A 178 34.48 28.16 5.04
C GLN A 178 34.90 26.88 4.29
N GLU A 179 35.78 26.07 4.89
CA GLU A 179 36.13 24.74 4.37
C GLU A 179 34.92 23.80 4.47
N VAL A 180 34.53 23.21 3.34
CA VAL A 180 33.34 22.35 3.25
C VAL A 180 33.72 20.90 3.48
N ASP A 181 33.17 20.31 4.53
CA ASP A 181 33.30 18.89 4.87
C ASP A 181 32.09 18.11 4.36
N LYS A 182 32.28 17.44 3.22
CA LYS A 182 31.28 16.59 2.58
C LYS A 182 30.87 15.38 3.44
N SER A 183 31.71 14.95 4.38
CA SER A 183 31.42 13.78 5.24
C SER A 183 30.29 14.04 6.25
N ARG A 184 29.91 15.31 6.45
CA ARG A 184 28.79 15.71 7.32
C ARG A 184 27.42 15.53 6.67
N LEU A 185 27.36 15.30 5.35
CA LEU A 185 26.11 15.09 4.63
C LEU A 185 25.71 13.60 4.70
N THR A 186 24.57 13.34 5.33
CA THR A 186 24.11 12.00 5.75
C THR A 186 22.76 11.59 5.17
N SER A 187 22.12 12.44 4.36
CA SER A 187 20.82 12.19 3.74
C SER A 187 20.81 10.89 2.92
N GLN A 188 19.68 10.18 2.95
CA GLN A 188 19.55 8.84 2.39
C GLN A 188 18.25 8.68 1.60
N ALA A 189 18.27 7.83 0.59
CA ALA A 189 17.05 7.32 -0.03
C ALA A 189 16.81 5.88 0.44
N PHE A 190 15.55 5.57 0.74
CA PHE A 190 15.12 4.23 1.13
C PHE A 190 14.28 3.64 0.00
N ALA A 191 14.66 2.45 -0.47
CA ALA A 191 13.83 1.63 -1.34
C ALA A 191 13.40 0.39 -0.56
N ARG A 192 12.09 0.22 -0.39
CA ARG A 192 11.50 -0.90 0.35
C ARG A 192 10.61 -1.69 -0.57
N ALA A 193 10.63 -3.01 -0.45
CA ALA A 193 9.66 -3.86 -1.11
C ALA A 193 9.11 -4.92 -0.15
N ALA A 194 7.85 -5.25 -0.33
CA ALA A 194 7.18 -6.32 0.39
C ALA A 194 6.43 -7.19 -0.61
N LEU A 195 6.67 -8.49 -0.58
CA LEU A 195 5.92 -9.49 -1.34
C LEU A 195 5.17 -10.38 -0.36
N ILE A 196 3.86 -10.49 -0.54
CA ILE A 196 2.99 -11.29 0.32
C ILE A 196 2.30 -12.33 -0.54
N THR A 197 2.46 -13.60 -0.19
CA THR A 197 1.78 -14.72 -0.85
C THR A 197 0.90 -15.44 0.16
N ASP A 198 -0.39 -15.52 -0.17
CA ASP A 198 -1.41 -16.21 0.61
C ASP A 198 -1.93 -17.43 -0.16
N VAL A 199 -2.07 -18.54 0.55
CA VAL A 199 -2.86 -19.70 0.12
C VAL A 199 -3.88 -19.97 1.22
N GLY A 200 -5.16 -20.00 0.88
CA GLY A 200 -6.21 -20.14 1.88
C GLY A 200 -7.43 -20.89 1.40
N ILE A 201 -8.18 -21.42 2.36
CA ILE A 201 -9.48 -22.05 2.14
C ILE A 201 -10.50 -21.18 2.84
N ALA A 202 -11.38 -20.55 2.07
CA ALA A 202 -12.49 -19.77 2.61
C ALA A 202 -13.71 -20.68 2.79
N LEU A 203 -14.40 -20.49 3.90
CA LEU A 203 -15.63 -21.19 4.24
C LEU A 203 -16.68 -20.17 4.67
N ALA A 204 -17.92 -20.34 4.25
CA ALA A 204 -19.00 -19.45 4.63
C ALA A 204 -20.34 -20.16 4.80
N THR A 205 -21.14 -19.67 5.74
CA THR A 205 -22.48 -20.18 6.03
C THR A 205 -23.45 -19.01 6.17
N GLU A 206 -24.69 -19.22 5.76
CA GLU A 206 -25.80 -18.33 6.09
C GLU A 206 -26.48 -18.82 7.37
N LEU A 207 -26.85 -17.88 8.24
CA LEU A 207 -27.53 -18.11 9.51
C LEU A 207 -28.79 -17.26 9.53
N GLU A 208 -29.89 -17.79 10.07
CA GLU A 208 -31.12 -17.01 10.23
C GLU A 208 -31.42 -16.83 11.72
N THR A 209 -31.50 -15.57 12.17
CA THR A 209 -31.89 -15.24 13.54
C THR A 209 -32.92 -14.12 13.51
N ALA A 210 -34.04 -14.32 14.22
CA ALA A 210 -35.12 -13.33 14.35
C ALA A 210 -35.68 -12.81 13.00
N GLY A 211 -35.72 -13.66 11.98
CA GLY A 211 -36.21 -13.31 10.64
C GLY A 211 -35.24 -12.44 9.83
N GLN A 212 -33.97 -12.39 10.23
CA GLN A 212 -32.89 -11.74 9.49
C GLN A 212 -31.85 -12.79 9.10
N LYS A 213 -31.37 -12.72 7.86
CA LYS A 213 -30.30 -13.56 7.33
C LYS A 213 -28.96 -12.89 7.56
N TRP A 214 -28.02 -13.64 8.12
CA TRP A 214 -26.66 -13.24 8.44
C TRP A 214 -25.70 -14.15 7.68
N SER A 215 -24.63 -13.59 7.14
CA SER A 215 -23.59 -14.39 6.49
C SER A 215 -22.32 -14.31 7.32
N LEU A 216 -21.77 -15.48 7.64
CA LEU A 216 -20.52 -15.61 8.37
C LEU A 216 -19.52 -16.33 7.49
N GLY A 217 -18.36 -15.71 7.29
CA GLY A 217 -17.26 -16.30 6.53
C GLY A 217 -15.97 -16.27 7.32
N PHE A 218 -15.14 -17.28 7.13
CA PHE A 218 -13.80 -17.34 7.70
C PHE A 218 -12.84 -17.98 6.71
N THR A 219 -11.58 -17.55 6.73
CA THR A 219 -10.56 -18.03 5.79
C THR A 219 -9.27 -18.36 6.55
N PRO A 220 -9.06 -19.63 6.96
CA PRO A 220 -7.73 -20.09 7.33
C PRO A 220 -6.80 -19.94 6.13
N LYS A 221 -5.63 -19.36 6.39
CA LYS A 221 -4.62 -19.15 5.36
C LYS A 221 -3.21 -19.39 5.88
N PHE A 222 -2.35 -19.84 4.98
CA PHE A 222 -0.91 -19.79 5.14
C PHE A 222 -0.40 -18.56 4.37
N GLN A 223 0.43 -17.75 5.04
CA GLN A 223 0.95 -16.51 4.50
C GLN A 223 2.48 -16.51 4.59
N ARG A 224 3.14 -16.22 3.46
CA ARG A 224 4.57 -15.90 3.41
C ARG A 224 4.70 -14.40 3.15
N VAL A 225 5.61 -13.77 3.89
CA VAL A 225 5.96 -12.36 3.75
C VAL A 225 7.46 -12.27 3.50
N ASP A 226 7.82 -11.78 2.32
CA ASP A 226 9.20 -11.51 1.94
C ASP A 226 9.42 -9.99 1.93
N LEU A 227 10.38 -9.52 2.72
CA LEU A 227 10.68 -8.09 2.88
C LEU A 227 12.07 -7.79 2.34
N PHE A 228 12.17 -6.70 1.59
CA PHE A 228 13.40 -6.19 1.02
C PHE A 228 13.57 -4.73 1.47
N ASN A 229 14.75 -4.39 1.98
CA ASN A 229 15.08 -3.04 2.40
C ASN A 229 16.46 -2.67 1.84
N TYR A 230 16.50 -1.63 1.02
CA TYR A 230 17.71 -1.12 0.41
C TYR A 230 17.89 0.34 0.80
N ASN A 231 19.06 0.65 1.36
CA ASN A 231 19.41 1.99 1.84
C ASN A 231 20.56 2.52 0.98
N VAL A 232 20.38 3.69 0.36
CA VAL A 232 21.45 4.40 -0.36
C VAL A 232 21.81 5.66 0.42
N ALA A 233 23.09 5.82 0.77
CA ALA A 233 23.61 7.01 1.42
C ALA A 233 24.03 8.07 0.38
N GLY A 234 23.80 9.35 0.71
CA GLY A 234 23.94 10.52 -0.17
C GLY A 234 25.33 10.84 -0.72
N GLN A 235 26.34 10.01 -0.46
CA GLN A 235 27.64 10.12 -1.14
C GLN A 235 27.58 9.61 -2.61
N LYS A 236 26.50 8.91 -2.98
CA LYS A 236 26.25 8.31 -4.31
C LYS A 236 24.76 8.33 -4.72
N LEU A 237 23.99 9.32 -4.26
CA LEU A 237 22.65 9.57 -4.81
C LEU A 237 22.75 10.28 -6.17
#